data_AF-A0A6P2FTB5-F1
#
_entry.id   AF-A0A6P2FTB5-F1
#
_cell.length_a   1.000
_cell.length_b   1.000
_cell.length_c   1.000
_cell.angle_alpha   90.00
_cell.angle_beta   90.00
_cell.angle_gamma   90.00
#
_symmetry.space_group_name_H-M   'P 1'
#
loop_
_entity.id
_entity.type
_entity.pdbx_description
1 polymer ?
#
loop_
_entity_poly.entity_id
_entity_poly.type
_entity_poly.pdbx_seq_one_letter_code
_entity_poly.pdbx_strand_id
1 'polypeptide(L)' 'MLFLDPPSLDKAIVGVAERINLGPVVVYDRNKLVQAFAEEGMTEEEADEWVSFNVEGAFVGERTPLILCSVDPLAP' A
#
# COMPACT_ATOMS: atom_id res chain seq x y z
N MET A 1 -12.99 -1.70 -6.92
CA MET A 1 -11.54 -1.74 -7.05
C MET A 1 -11.02 -0.35 -7.36
N LEU A 2 -10.16 0.20 -6.49
CA LEU A 2 -9.42 1.45 -6.68
C LEU A 2 -7.93 1.11 -6.68
N PHE A 3 -7.14 1.80 -7.50
CA PHE A 3 -5.69 1.67 -7.57
C PHE A 3 -5.06 2.95 -7.04
N LEU A 4 -3.85 2.85 -6.49
CA LEU A 4 -3.05 4.03 -6.17
C LEU A 4 -2.47 4.58 -7.49
N ASP A 5 -2.48 5.90 -7.61
CA ASP A 5 -1.76 6.61 -8.65
C ASP A 5 -0.44 7.12 -8.08
N PRO A 6 0.67 7.09 -8.83
CA PRO A 6 0.80 6.71 -10.26
C PRO A 6 0.86 5.18 -10.55
N PRO A 7 0.74 4.75 -11.84
CA PRO A 7 0.81 3.33 -12.24
C PRO A 7 2.14 2.62 -11.91
N SER A 8 3.22 3.35 -11.65
CA SER A 8 4.50 2.81 -11.15
C SER A 8 4.33 2.07 -9.81
N LEU A 9 3.27 2.36 -9.06
CA LEU A 9 2.94 1.68 -7.81
C LEU A 9 2.33 0.28 -8.03
N ASP A 10 1.94 -0.09 -9.25
CA ASP A 10 1.32 -1.40 -9.53
C ASP A 10 2.25 -2.58 -9.21
N LYS A 11 3.57 -2.36 -9.22
CA LYS A 11 4.57 -3.36 -8.80
C LYS A 11 4.44 -3.77 -7.32
N ALA A 12 3.79 -2.94 -6.51
CA ALA A 12 3.49 -3.22 -5.12
C ALA A 12 2.18 -4.01 -4.94
N ILE A 13 1.38 -4.22 -5.98
CA ILE A 13 0.18 -5.06 -5.90
C ILE A 13 0.58 -6.51 -5.64
N VAL A 14 -0.03 -7.11 -4.62
CA VAL A 14 0.13 -8.54 -4.30
C VAL A 14 -1.12 -9.36 -4.61
N GLY A 15 -2.26 -8.71 -4.83
CA GLY A 15 -3.49 -9.38 -5.22
C GLY A 15 -4.73 -8.56 -4.90
N VAL A 16 -5.83 -9.26 -4.68
CA VAL A 16 -7.13 -8.68 -4.33
C VAL A 16 -7.70 -9.41 -3.12
N ALA A 17 -8.41 -8.70 -2.26
CA ALA A 17 -9.06 -9.25 -1.07
C ALA A 17 -10.55 -8.92 -1.08
N GLU A 18 -11.37 -9.92 -0.74
CA GLU A 18 -12.81 -9.76 -0.60
C GLU A 18 -13.17 -9.14 0.74
N ARG A 19 -14.05 -8.13 0.73
CA ARG A 19 -14.62 -7.52 1.92
C ARG A 19 -16.12 -7.78 1.96
N ILE A 20 -16.60 -8.25 3.12
CA ILE A 20 -18.03 -8.52 3.34
C ILE A 20 -18.84 -7.26 2.98
N ASN A 21 -19.81 -7.42 2.08
CA ASN A 21 -20.72 -6.37 1.57
C ASN A 21 -20.09 -5.21 0.78
N LEU A 22 -18.77 -5.19 0.56
CA LEU A 22 -18.09 -4.11 -0.18
C LEU A 22 -17.37 -4.60 -1.46
N GLY A 23 -17.26 -5.92 -1.62
CA GLY A 23 -16.60 -6.55 -2.77
C GLY A 23 -15.08 -6.49 -2.71
N PRO A 24 -14.39 -6.84 -3.82
CA PRO A 24 -12.95 -6.94 -3.82
C PRO A 24 -12.25 -5.58 -3.91
N VAL A 25 -11.17 -5.45 -3.15
CA VAL A 25 -10.22 -4.32 -3.19
C VAL A 25 -8.80 -4.82 -3.47
N VAL A 26 -7.97 -3.94 -4.04
CA VAL A 26 -6.56 -4.25 -4.30
C VAL A 26 -5.82 -4.33 -2.97
N VAL A 27 -4.86 -5.25 -2.90
CA VAL A 27 -3.92 -5.36 -1.78
C VAL A 27 -2.54 -4.96 -2.28
N TYR A 28 -1.94 -3.97 -1.64
CA TYR A 28 -0.56 -3.54 -1.87
C TYR A 28 0.35 -4.01 -0.74
N ASP A 29 1.59 -4.38 -1.06
CA ASP A 29 2.65 -4.61 -0.07
C ASP A 29 3.28 -3.28 0.34
N ARG A 30 3.30 -3.01 1.64
CA ARG A 30 3.83 -1.75 2.20
C ARG A 30 5.29 -1.51 1.83
N ASN A 31 6.14 -2.53 1.95
CA ASN A 31 7.58 -2.36 1.71
C ASN A 31 7.86 -2.10 0.23
N LYS A 32 7.09 -2.73 -0.67
CA LYS A 32 7.19 -2.44 -2.10
C LYS A 32 6.70 -1.03 -2.45
N LEU A 33 5.71 -0.49 -1.73
CA LEU A 33 5.29 0.91 -1.91
C LEU A 33 6.41 1.87 -1.50
N VAL A 34 7.04 1.65 -0.35
CA VAL A 34 8.19 2.47 0.10
C VAL A 34 9.32 2.41 -0.93
N GLN A 35 9.67 1.22 -1.42
CA GLN A 35 10.66 1.05 -2.49
C GLN A 35 10.25 1.76 -3.78
N ALA A 36 8.95 1.77 -4.12
CA ALA A 36 8.45 2.46 -5.30
C ALA A 36 8.68 3.97 -5.22
N PHE A 37 8.35 4.59 -4.09
CA PHE A 37 8.59 6.01 -3.87
C PHE A 37 10.07 6.36 -3.77
N ALA A 38 10.89 5.48 -3.19
CA ALA A 38 12.34 5.65 -3.15
C ALA A 38 12.95 5.62 -4.57
N GLU A 39 12.48 4.73 -5.44
CA GLU A 39 12.88 4.71 -6.87
C GLU A 39 12.44 5.97 -7.64
N GLU A 40 11.40 6.66 -7.17
CA GLU A 40 10.96 7.95 -7.73
C GLU A 40 11.76 9.16 -7.21
N GLY A 41 12.78 8.91 -6.36
CA GLY A 41 13.75 9.91 -5.94
C GLY A 41 13.62 10.39 -4.50
N MET A 42 12.72 9.80 -3.72
CA MET A 42 12.69 9.99 -2.26
C MET A 42 13.83 9.18 -1.60
N THR A 43 14.32 9.64 -0.46
CA THR A 43 15.09 8.75 0.43
C THR A 43 14.18 7.67 1.00
N GLU A 44 14.76 6.56 1.48
CA GLU A 44 13.99 5.46 2.09
C GLU A 44 13.17 5.92 3.30
N GLU A 45 13.72 6.82 4.13
CA GLU A 45 13.04 7.41 5.29
C GLU A 45 11.89 8.33 4.85
N GLU A 46 12.11 9.23 3.89
CA GLU A 46 11.05 10.09 3.35
C GLU A 46 9.92 9.28 2.70
N ALA A 47 10.27 8.21 1.97
CA ALA A 47 9.30 7.30 1.36
C ALA A 47 8.48 6.55 2.43
N ASP A 48 9.10 6.11 3.52
CA ASP A 48 8.41 5.44 4.62
C ASP A 48 7.41 6.37 5.31
N GLU A 49 7.84 7.59 5.66
CA GLU A 49 6.97 8.61 6.24
C GLU A 49 5.83 8.99 5.28
N TRP A 50 6.14 9.13 3.99
CA TRP A 50 5.16 9.45 2.97
C TRP A 50 4.09 8.36 2.84
N VAL A 51 4.50 7.09 2.80
CA VAL A 51 3.57 5.94 2.74
C VAL A 51 2.71 5.87 3.99
N SER A 52 3.30 6.03 5.17
CA SER A 52 2.59 6.04 6.45
C SER A 52 1.48 7.10 6.47
N PHE A 53 1.80 8.33 6.04
CA PHE A 53 0.82 9.42 6.08
C PHE A 53 -0.18 9.39 4.92
N ASN A 54 0.30 9.30 3.67
CA ASN A 54 -0.51 9.52 2.48
C ASN A 54 -1.14 8.25 1.92
N VAL A 55 -0.62 7.07 2.27
CA VAL A 55 -1.17 5.80 1.78
C VAL A 55 -1.91 5.07 2.90
N GLU A 56 -1.28 4.84 4.04
CA GLU A 56 -1.91 4.14 5.17
C GLU A 56 -2.92 5.03 5.90
N GLY A 57 -2.63 6.32 6.02
CA GLY A 57 -3.53 7.31 6.59
C GLY A 57 -4.67 7.75 5.66
N ALA A 58 -4.67 7.35 4.39
CA ALA A 58 -5.68 7.78 3.43
C ALA A 58 -6.97 6.95 3.50
N PHE A 59 -8.10 7.64 3.49
CA PHE A 59 -9.41 7.03 3.28
C PHE A 59 -10.16 7.77 2.16
N VAL A 60 -10.42 7.06 1.07
CA VAL A 60 -11.02 7.62 -0.16
C VAL A 60 -12.34 6.91 -0.52
N GLY A 61 -12.96 6.27 0.47
CA GLY A 61 -14.25 5.59 0.36
C GLY A 61 -14.15 4.06 0.46
N GLU A 62 -15.27 3.38 0.22
CA GLU A 62 -15.42 1.93 0.46
C GLU A 62 -14.44 1.05 -0.32
N ARG A 63 -13.95 1.55 -1.46
CA ARG A 63 -13.02 0.84 -2.34
C ARG A 63 -11.55 1.17 -2.06
N THR A 64 -11.25 1.87 -0.97
CA THR A 64 -9.87 2.14 -0.51
C THR A 64 -9.10 0.81 -0.45
N PRO A 65 -7.89 0.74 -1.05
CA PRO A 65 -7.06 -0.48 -1.03
C PRO A 65 -6.72 -0.95 0.38
N LEU A 66 -6.35 -2.23 0.51
CA LEU A 66 -5.73 -2.74 1.72
C LEU A 66 -4.21 -2.69 1.58
N ILE A 67 -3.54 -2.36 2.68
CA ILE A 67 -2.08 -2.37 2.77
C ILE A 67 -1.68 -3.59 3.61
N LEU A 68 -0.85 -4.45 3.03
CA LEU A 68 -0.28 -5.62 3.67
C LEU A 68 1.07 -5.25 4.26
N CYS A 69 1.18 -5.40 5.58
CA CYS A 69 2.44 -5.29 6.31
C CYS A 69 2.94 -6.70 6.63
N SER A 70 4.22 -6.95 6.33
CA SER A 70 4.86 -8.18 6.80
C SER A 70 4.96 -8.13 8.32
N VAL A 71 4.47 -9.18 8.99
CA VAL A 71 4.73 -9.41 10.40
C VAL A 71 5.88 -10.39 10.51
N ASP A 72 6.87 -10.10 11.33
CA ASP A 72 7.81 -11.12 11.77
C ASP A 72 7.10 -11.93 12.87
N PRO A 73 6.71 -13.19 12.61
CA PRO A 73 6.04 -14.01 13.63
C PRO A 73 6.93 -14.33 14.83
N LEU A 74 8.22 -14.00 14.76
CA LEU A 74 9.21 -14.16 15.82
C LEU A 74 9.67 -12.82 16.43
N ALA A 75 9.14 -11.68 15.98
CA ALA A 75 9.35 -10.42 16.69
C ALA A 75 8.69 -10.49 18.09
N PRO A 76 9.39 -10.02 19.14
CA PRO A 76 8.96 -10.19 20.52
C PRO A 76 7.66 -9.47 20.87
#